data_AF-A0A2V9LA74-F1
#
_entry.id   AF-A0A2V9LA74-F1
#
_cell.length_a   1.000
_cell.length_b   1.000
_cell.length_c   1.000
_cell.angle_alpha   90.00
_cell.angle_beta   90.00
_cell.angle_gamma   90.00
#
_symmetry.space_group_name_H-M   'P 1'
#
loop_
_entity.id
_entity.type
_entity.pdbx_description
1 polymer ?
#
loop_
_entity_poly.entity_id
_entity_poly.type
_entity_poly.pdbx_seq_one_letter_code
_entity_poly.pdbx_strand_id
1 'polypeptide(L)'
;MVFAHPTADPYDPSNHHGFNHAPSVVLLPDGRLLAAWFSGPFEASVNQVILGSHSSDRGLTWSPAEVLQDFPHKSDFDPAFIADGERTWLFFSAGRWNRYPFVRDEVH
;
A
#
# COMPACT_ATOMS: atom_id res chain seq x y z
N MET A 1 -14.49 5.86 7.34
CA MET A 1 -14.17 4.46 6.99
C MET A 1 -13.04 4.52 6.00
N VAL A 2 -11.88 3.94 6.31
CA VAL A 2 -10.66 4.05 5.47
C VAL A 2 -10.76 3.17 4.22
N PHE A 3 -11.42 2.01 4.35
CA PHE A 3 -11.70 1.10 3.26
C PHE A 3 -12.91 0.22 3.59
N ALA A 4 -13.68 -0.16 2.56
CA ALA A 4 -14.75 -1.15 2.63
C ALA A 4 -14.45 -2.27 1.64
N HIS A 5 -14.32 -3.51 2.12
CA HIS A 5 -14.11 -4.66 1.24
C HIS A 5 -15.33 -4.84 0.33
N PRO A 6 -15.19 -4.68 -1.00
CA PRO A 6 -16.33 -4.71 -1.91
C PRO A 6 -16.76 -6.13 -2.29
N THR A 7 -15.89 -7.13 -2.13
CA THR A 7 -16.15 -8.53 -2.50
C THR A 7 -16.08 -9.46 -1.29
N ALA A 8 -16.97 -10.45 -1.24
CA ALA A 8 -16.96 -11.48 -0.19
C ALA A 8 -15.87 -12.54 -0.43
N ASP A 9 -15.46 -12.75 -1.69
CA ASP A 9 -14.36 -13.63 -2.06
C ASP A 9 -13.07 -12.80 -2.24
N PRO A 10 -12.04 -13.02 -1.41
CA PRO A 10 -10.77 -12.32 -1.53
C PRO A 10 -9.98 -12.72 -2.80
N TYR A 11 -10.28 -13.87 -3.42
CA TYR A 11 -9.61 -14.35 -4.62
C TYR A 11 -10.35 -14.02 -5.93
N ASP A 12 -11.46 -13.29 -5.84
CA ASP A 12 -12.18 -12.81 -7.02
C ASP A 12 -11.23 -11.96 -7.90
N PRO A 13 -11.04 -12.28 -9.19
CA PRO A 13 -10.17 -11.51 -10.08
C PRO A 13 -10.58 -10.03 -10.24
N SER A 14 -11.82 -9.67 -9.92
CA SER A 14 -12.33 -8.29 -9.88
C SER A 14 -11.97 -7.54 -8.59
N ASN A 15 -11.39 -8.24 -7.61
CA ASN A 15 -11.02 -7.67 -6.32
C ASN A 15 -9.74 -6.84 -6.44
N HIS A 16 -9.83 -5.58 -6.87
CA HIS A 16 -8.62 -4.77 -7.05
C HIS A 16 -8.00 -4.27 -5.74
N HIS A 17 -8.71 -4.34 -4.59
CA HIS A 17 -8.27 -3.72 -3.33
C HIS A 17 -8.59 -4.53 -2.05
N GLY A 18 -8.90 -5.81 -2.16
CA GLY A 18 -9.40 -6.59 -1.02
C GLY A 18 -8.32 -7.24 -0.16
N PHE A 19 -7.07 -7.25 -0.60
CA PHE A 19 -5.91 -7.59 0.22
C PHE A 19 -5.22 -6.29 0.65
N ASN A 20 -5.19 -5.98 1.95
CA ASN A 20 -4.59 -4.76 2.49
C ASN A 20 -3.57 -5.13 3.57
N HIS A 21 -2.32 -4.68 3.44
CA HIS A 21 -1.24 -5.09 4.34
C HIS A 21 -0.14 -4.02 4.48
N ALA A 22 0.76 -4.23 5.45
CA ALA A 22 1.88 -3.37 5.81
C ALA A 22 1.50 -1.89 5.99
N PRO A 23 0.63 -1.57 6.97
CA PRO A 23 0.24 -0.19 7.22
C PRO A 23 1.40 0.62 7.84
N SER A 24 1.47 1.89 7.46
CA SER A 24 2.31 2.91 8.07
C SER A 24 1.53 4.21 8.24
N VAL A 25 1.87 5.01 9.24
CA VAL A 25 1.21 6.29 9.52
C VAL A 25 2.24 7.34 9.95
N VAL A 26 2.03 8.58 9.52
CA VAL A 26 2.92 9.69 9.83
C VAL A 26 2.12 10.97 10.12
N LEU A 27 2.63 11.82 11.00
CA LEU A 27 2.16 13.19 11.17
C LEU A 27 2.85 14.08 10.13
N LEU A 28 2.07 14.73 9.28
CA LEU A 28 2.56 15.66 8.28
C LEU A 28 2.90 17.03 8.90
N PRO A 29 3.76 17.84 8.26
CA PRO A 29 4.12 19.18 8.73
C PRO A 29 2.92 20.13 8.93
N ASP A 30 1.83 19.90 8.19
CA ASP A 30 0.59 20.69 8.30
C ASP A 30 -0.35 20.21 9.44
N GLY A 31 0.10 19.22 10.23
CA GLY A 31 -0.63 18.68 11.37
C GLY A 31 -1.64 17.58 11.03
N ARG A 32 -1.81 17.22 9.75
CA ARG A 32 -2.65 16.07 9.34
C ARG A 32 -1.92 14.75 9.59
N LEU A 33 -2.67 13.68 9.83
CA LEU A 33 -2.13 12.32 9.73
C LEU A 33 -2.26 11.84 8.28
N LEU A 34 -1.25 11.12 7.80
CA LEU A 34 -1.32 10.33 6.56
C LEU A 34 -1.07 8.88 6.92
N ALA A 35 -2.04 8.01 6.62
CA ALA A 35 -1.88 6.57 6.65
C ALA A 35 -1.62 6.06 5.23
N ALA A 36 -0.77 5.04 5.09
CA ALA A 36 -0.53 4.34 3.84
C ALA A 36 -0.45 2.84 4.07
N TRP A 37 -0.86 2.06 3.08
CA TRP A 37 -0.80 0.59 3.06
C TRP A 37 -0.77 0.13 1.60
N PHE A 38 -0.27 -1.07 1.34
CA PHE A 38 -0.45 -1.62 0.00
C PHE A 38 -1.75 -2.40 -0.12
N SER A 39 -2.35 -2.34 -1.30
CA SER A 39 -3.63 -2.95 -1.62
C SER A 39 -3.62 -3.62 -2.98
N GLY A 40 -4.30 -4.76 -3.11
CA GLY A 40 -4.39 -5.52 -4.36
C GLY A 40 -5.37 -6.69 -4.26
N PRO A 41 -5.49 -7.54 -5.30
CA PRO A 41 -6.26 -8.78 -5.22
C PRO A 41 -5.61 -9.82 -4.29
N PHE A 42 -4.29 -9.89 -4.29
CA PHE A 42 -3.50 -10.75 -3.42
C PHE A 42 -2.07 -10.17 -3.32
N GLU A 43 -1.32 -10.62 -2.33
CA GLU A 43 0.06 -10.20 -2.12
C GLU A 43 0.93 -10.51 -3.34
N ALA A 44 1.72 -9.54 -3.80
CA ALA A 44 2.57 -9.63 -5.01
C ALA A 44 1.82 -9.67 -6.35
N SER A 45 0.54 -9.29 -6.38
CA SER A 45 -0.14 -9.03 -7.64
C SER A 45 0.52 -7.88 -8.40
N VAL A 46 0.61 -7.98 -9.72
CA VAL A 46 1.08 -6.87 -10.59
C VAL A 46 0.14 -5.66 -10.59
N ASN A 47 -1.05 -5.77 -9.98
CA ASN A 47 -2.01 -4.69 -9.77
C ASN A 47 -1.97 -4.15 -8.33
N GLN A 48 -0.99 -4.57 -7.52
CA GLN A 48 -0.84 -4.11 -6.15
C GLN A 48 -0.23 -2.70 -6.13
N VAL A 49 -0.94 -1.78 -5.49
CA VAL A 49 -0.58 -0.36 -5.39
C VAL A 49 -0.46 0.06 -3.93
N ILE A 50 0.24 1.16 -3.65
CA ILE A 50 0.20 1.79 -2.32
C ILE A 50 -0.92 2.82 -2.31
N LEU A 51 -1.87 2.62 -1.40
CA LEU A 51 -2.94 3.56 -1.11
C LEU A 51 -2.56 4.44 0.08
N GLY A 52 -3.18 5.61 0.14
CA GLY A 52 -3.04 6.59 1.22
C GLY A 52 -4.37 7.20 1.62
N SER A 53 -4.49 7.61 2.88
CA SER A 53 -5.66 8.35 3.38
C SER A 53 -5.25 9.35 4.44
N HIS A 54 -5.86 10.52 4.43
CA HIS A 54 -5.55 11.62 5.32
C HIS A 54 -6.58 11.77 6.43
N SER A 55 -6.14 12.19 7.62
CA SER A 55 -7.02 12.64 8.71
C SER A 55 -6.59 14.03 9.18
N SER A 56 -7.56 14.95 9.25
CA SER A 56 -7.37 16.31 9.76
C SER A 56 -7.84 16.48 11.21
N ASP A 57 -8.35 15.42 11.83
CA ASP A 57 -8.99 15.45 13.14
C ASP A 57 -8.42 14.38 14.08
N ARG A 58 -7.10 14.16 13.97
CA ARG A 58 -6.32 13.26 14.84
C ARG A 58 -6.79 11.79 14.77
N GLY A 59 -7.28 11.37 13.60
CA GLY A 59 -7.64 9.98 13.29
C GLY A 59 -9.10 9.63 13.54
N LEU A 60 -9.96 10.60 13.87
CA LEU A 60 -11.39 10.37 14.09
C LEU A 60 -12.11 10.10 12.76
N THR A 61 -11.77 10.87 11.73
CA THR A 61 -12.24 10.68 10.36
C THR A 61 -11.08 10.66 9.38
N TRP A 62 -11.32 10.01 8.26
CA TRP A 62 -10.33 9.74 7.23
C TRP A 62 -10.93 10.03 5.87
N SER A 63 -10.13 10.61 4.97
CA SER A 63 -10.52 10.82 3.58
C SER A 63 -10.72 9.48 2.87
N PRO A 64 -11.42 9.46 1.72
CA PRO A 64 -11.30 8.35 0.78
C PRO A 64 -9.82 8.04 0.49
N ALA A 65 -9.53 6.75 0.27
CA ALA A 65 -8.19 6.33 -0.10
C ALA A 65 -7.83 6.81 -1.51
N GLU A 66 -6.58 7.22 -1.70
CA GLU A 66 -6.00 7.64 -2.97
C GLU A 66 -4.73 6.85 -3.28
N VAL A 67 -4.36 6.73 -4.55
CA VAL A 67 -3.12 6.04 -4.94
C VAL A 67 -1.93 6.96 -4.65
N LEU A 68 -1.01 6.52 -3.79
CA LEU A 68 0.26 7.20 -3.52
C LEU A 68 1.38 6.70 -4.43
N GLN A 69 1.32 5.44 -4.86
CA GLN A 69 2.31 4.83 -5.74
C GLN A 69 1.72 3.66 -6.53
N ASP A 70 2.08 3.59 -7.82
CA ASP A 70 1.66 2.56 -8.79
C ASP A 70 2.72 2.42 -9.90
N PHE A 71 3.65 1.48 -9.75
CA PHE A 71 4.59 1.16 -10.82
C PHE A 71 3.94 0.26 -11.88
N PRO A 72 4.04 0.61 -13.17
CA PRO A 72 3.49 -0.22 -14.24
C PRO A 72 4.03 -1.65 -14.21
N HIS A 73 3.11 -2.61 -14.12
CA HIS A 73 3.39 -4.05 -14.12
C HIS A 73 4.32 -4.51 -12.99
N LYS A 74 4.31 -3.82 -11.84
CA LYS A 74 5.03 -4.22 -10.63
C LYS A 74 4.14 -4.02 -9.42
N SER A 75 4.34 -4.86 -8.42
CA SER A 75 3.71 -4.72 -7.12
C SER A 75 4.46 -3.71 -6.27
N ASP A 76 3.78 -2.72 -5.70
CA ASP A 76 4.36 -1.80 -4.71
C ASP A 76 4.07 -2.29 -3.28
N PHE A 77 5.08 -2.32 -2.41
CA PHE A 77 5.07 -2.97 -1.10
C PHE A 77 5.56 -2.05 0.01
N ASP A 78 5.16 -2.39 1.23
CA ASP A 78 5.77 -1.98 2.49
C ASP A 78 6.03 -0.46 2.58
N PRO A 79 4.97 0.38 2.50
CA PRO A 79 5.14 1.81 2.71
C PRO A 79 5.71 2.05 4.12
N ALA A 80 6.74 2.87 4.19
CA ALA A 80 7.38 3.28 5.43
C ALA A 80 7.68 4.77 5.38
N PHE A 81 7.21 5.49 6.39
CA PHE A 81 7.45 6.92 6.50
C PHE A 81 8.64 7.25 7.41
N ILE A 82 9.38 8.28 7.02
CA ILE A 82 10.26 9.04 7.91
C ILE A 82 9.83 10.49 7.82
N ALA A 83 9.78 11.20 8.95
CA ALA A 83 9.53 12.63 8.99
C ALA A 83 10.48 13.33 9.94
N ASP A 84 10.91 14.54 9.59
CA ASP A 84 11.75 15.40 10.43
C ASP A 84 11.00 16.62 11.01
N GLY A 85 9.68 16.71 10.75
CA GLY A 85 8.81 17.81 11.16
C GLY A 85 8.60 18.86 10.06
N GLU A 86 9.51 18.98 9.09
CA GLU A 86 9.35 19.87 7.93
C GLU A 86 9.08 19.09 6.64
N ARG A 87 9.55 17.85 6.57
CA ARG A 87 9.50 16.97 5.41
C ARG A 87 9.04 15.58 5.82
N THR A 88 8.39 14.92 4.87
CA THR A 88 7.98 13.53 4.97
C THR A 88 8.54 12.80 3.76
N TRP A 89 9.21 11.67 4.02
CA TRP A 89 9.70 10.75 2.99
C TRP A 89 8.90 9.46 3.06
N LEU A 90 8.49 8.97 1.89
CA LEU A 90 7.92 7.64 1.72
C LEU A 90 9.00 6.73 1.12
N PHE A 91 9.33 5.67 1.85
CA PHE A 91 10.10 4.53 1.38
C PHE A 91 9.14 3.39 1.09
N PHE A 92 9.44 2.59 0.08
CA PHE A 92 8.66 1.43 -0.28
C PHE A 92 9.53 0.48 -1.09
N SER A 93 9.11 -0.77 -1.16
CA SER A 93 9.74 -1.79 -2.01
C SER A 93 8.91 -2.00 -3.27
N ALA A 94 9.56 -2.29 -4.39
CA ALA A 94 8.87 -2.69 -5.60
C ALA A 94 9.24 -4.14 -5.94
N GLY A 95 8.23 -4.94 -6.24
CA GLY A 95 8.40 -6.28 -6.76
C GLY A 95 9.22 -6.27 -8.05
N ARG A 96 10.00 -7.33 -8.26
CA ARG A 96 10.59 -7.60 -9.57
C ARG A 96 9.50 -8.11 -10.52
N TRP A 97 9.72 -7.96 -11.82
CA TRP A 97 8.87 -8.59 -12.84
C TRP A 97 8.75 -10.08 -12.52
N ASN A 98 7.52 -10.56 -12.28
CA ASN A 98 7.12 -11.97 -12.09
C ASN A 98 8.24 -12.92 -11.64
N ARG A 99 8.67 -12.91 -10.37
CA ARG A 99 9.49 -14.04 -9.87
C ARG A 99 8.58 -15.25 -9.61
N TYR A 100 8.28 -15.97 -10.69
CA TYR A 100 8.00 -17.40 -10.71
C TYR A 100 8.94 -18.00 -11.78
N PRO A 101 9.85 -18.95 -11.44
CA PRO A 101 9.74 -19.97 -10.39
C PRO A 101 10.74 -19.87 -9.20
N PHE A 102 10.64 -20.85 -8.31
CA PHE A 102 11.25 -20.97 -6.96
C PHE A 102 12.78 -20.86 -6.90
N VAL A 103 13.28 -20.39 -5.74
CA VAL A 103 14.71 -20.30 -5.35
C VAL A 103 15.35 -21.69 -5.12
N ARG A 104 14.86 -22.76 -5.75
CA ARG A 104 15.42 -24.12 -5.60
C ARG A 104 16.24 -24.61 -6.79
N ASP A 105 16.30 -23.86 -7.88
CA ASP A 105 17.05 -24.27 -9.08
C ASP A 105 18.41 -23.56 -9.23
N GLU A 106 18.83 -22.76 -8.24
CA GLU A 106 20.20 -22.23 -8.18
C GLU A 106 21.10 -23.29 -7.51
N VAL A 107 21.64 -24.19 -8.33
CA VAL A 107 22.67 -25.16 -7.93
C VAL A 107 23.90 -24.36 -7.47
N HIS A 108 24.23 -24.48 -6.17
CA HIS A 108 25.48 -23.99 -5.59
C HIS A 108 26.70 -24.73 -6.16
#